data_AF-A0A0B1SS33-F1
#
_entry.id   AF-A0A0B1SS33-F1
#
_cell.length_a   1.000
_cell.length_b   1.000
_cell.length_c   1.000
_cell.angle_alpha   90.00
_cell.angle_beta   90.00
_cell.angle_gamma   90.00
#
_symmetry.space_group_name_H-M   'P 1'
#
loop_
_entity.id
_entity.type
_entity.pdbx_description
1 polymer ?
#
loop_
_entity_poly.entity_id
_entity_poly.type
_entity_poly.pdbx_seq_one_letter_code
_entity_poly.pdbx_strand_id
1 'polypeptide(L)'
;MFYREAWRDPRLKYSKAKFKNKTEISLHESYSNFLWHPDTFVPNAIASKNPRKQSITHRSLLRLRNDGSILYSRRLSLVVTCGEIIPFLPEKKNILFLRHH
;
A
#
# COMPACT_ATOMS: atom_id res chain seq x y z
N MET A 1 6.11 9.99 4.14
CA MET A 1 6.46 8.61 4.51
C MET A 1 6.26 7.70 3.29
N PHE A 2 7.03 6.62 3.15
CA PHE A 2 6.73 5.55 2.20
C PHE A 2 5.97 4.44 2.92
N TYR A 3 4.77 4.14 2.43
CA TYR A 3 3.95 3.07 2.94
C TYR A 3 4.01 1.88 1.98
N ARG A 4 4.24 0.69 2.53
CA ARG A 4 4.39 -0.55 1.77
C ARG A 4 3.43 -1.59 2.31
N GLU A 5 2.67 -2.18 1.41
CA GLU A 5 1.72 -3.25 1.67
C GLU A 5 2.09 -4.44 0.81
N ALA A 6 2.01 -5.63 1.43
CA ALA A 6 2.15 -6.89 0.72
C ALA A 6 0.92 -7.73 1.02
N TRP A 7 0.22 -8.15 -0.01
CA TRP A 7 -0.88 -9.10 0.09
C TRP A 7 -0.78 -10.13 -1.03
N ARG A 8 -1.54 -11.21 -0.90
CA ARG A 8 -1.58 -12.28 -1.90
C ARG A 8 -2.97 -12.36 -2.48
N ASP A 9 -3.08 -12.18 -3.80
CA ASP A 9 -4.32 -12.36 -4.55
C ASP A 9 -4.19 -13.58 -5.47
N PRO A 10 -4.87 -14.70 -5.17
CA PRO A 10 -4.84 -15.90 -5.99
C PRO A 10 -5.31 -15.68 -7.44
N ARG A 11 -6.15 -14.66 -7.71
CA ARG A 11 -6.71 -14.37 -9.05
C ARG A 11 -5.66 -13.84 -10.02
N LEU A 12 -4.55 -13.32 -9.51
CA LEU A 12 -3.48 -12.71 -10.30
C LEU A 12 -2.27 -13.62 -10.48
N LYS A 13 -2.41 -14.90 -10.11
CA LYS A 13 -1.40 -15.92 -10.41
C LYS A 13 -1.24 -16.03 -11.92
N TYR A 14 0.01 -16.02 -12.37
CA TYR A 14 0.33 -16.15 -13.79
C TYR A 14 1.44 -17.18 -14.00
N SER A 15 1.37 -17.89 -15.14
CA SER A 15 2.42 -18.85 -15.52
C SER A 15 3.64 -18.13 -16.06
N LYS A 16 4.82 -18.47 -15.54
CA LYS A 16 6.12 -17.92 -15.98
C LYS A 16 6.34 -18.10 -17.49
N ALA A 17 5.85 -19.21 -18.06
CA ALA A 17 5.97 -19.49 -19.49
C ALA A 17 5.28 -18.43 -20.36
N LYS A 18 4.14 -17.89 -19.90
CA LYS A 18 3.40 -16.84 -20.62
C LYS A 18 4.04 -15.45 -20.50
N PHE A 19 4.96 -15.27 -19.54
CA PHE A 19 5.57 -13.98 -19.19
C PHE A 19 7.09 -14.00 -19.31
N LYS A 20 7.63 -14.65 -20.36
CA LYS A 20 9.07 -14.68 -20.67
C LYS A 20 9.94 -15.15 -19.48
N ASN A 21 9.47 -16.15 -18.74
CA ASN A 21 10.11 -16.68 -17.54
C ASN A 21 10.33 -15.65 -16.40
N LYS A 22 9.61 -14.53 -16.40
CA LYS A 22 9.69 -13.54 -15.33
C LYS A 22 8.92 -13.99 -14.09
N THR A 23 9.59 -13.97 -12.95
CA THR A 23 9.01 -14.24 -11.63
C THR A 23 8.29 -13.02 -11.05
N GLU A 24 8.67 -11.83 -11.49
CA GLU A 24 8.14 -10.55 -11.01
C GLU A 24 7.95 -9.57 -12.17
N ILE A 25 6.82 -8.86 -12.14
CA ILE A 25 6.44 -7.85 -13.13
C ILE A 25 6.19 -6.53 -12.40
N SER A 26 6.90 -5.49 -12.83
CA SER A 26 6.61 -4.12 -12.42
C SER A 26 5.43 -3.59 -13.23
N LEU A 27 4.32 -3.30 -12.57
CA LEU A 27 3.13 -2.72 -13.16
C LEU A 27 3.18 -1.19 -13.06
N HIS A 28 2.59 -0.52 -14.05
CA HIS A 28 2.41 0.92 -14.00
C HIS A 28 1.38 1.29 -12.91
N GLU A 29 1.55 2.45 -12.29
CA GLU A 29 0.68 2.94 -11.23
C GLU A 29 -0.80 3.00 -11.64
N SER A 30 -1.10 3.24 -12.91
CA SER A 30 -2.48 3.27 -13.42
C SER A 30 -3.26 1.98 -13.15
N TYR A 31 -2.56 0.85 -13.02
CA TYR A 31 -3.18 -0.46 -12.73
C TYR A 31 -3.69 -0.57 -11.29
N SER A 32 -3.26 0.29 -10.37
CA SER A 32 -3.73 0.29 -8.98
C SER A 32 -5.24 0.51 -8.86
N ASN A 33 -5.86 1.28 -9.77
CA ASN A 33 -7.31 1.50 -9.77
C ASN A 33 -8.13 0.29 -10.21
N PHE A 34 -7.50 -0.67 -10.90
CA PHE A 34 -8.16 -1.89 -11.39
C PHE A 34 -7.89 -3.10 -10.50
N LEU A 35 -7.07 -2.90 -9.46
CA LEU A 35 -6.63 -3.94 -8.57
C LEU A 35 -7.32 -3.78 -7.22
N TRP A 36 -7.82 -4.89 -6.68
CA TRP A 36 -8.24 -4.91 -5.29
C TRP A 36 -7.04 -4.73 -4.36
N HIS A 37 -7.14 -3.78 -3.44
CA HIS A 37 -6.16 -3.53 -2.39
C HIS A 37 -6.90 -3.45 -1.04
N PRO A 38 -6.24 -3.78 0.08
CA PRO A 38 -6.86 -3.66 1.39
C PRO A 38 -7.26 -2.21 1.70
N ASP A 39 -8.37 -2.05 2.42
CA ASP A 39 -8.82 -0.77 2.95
C ASP A 39 -8.08 -0.45 4.26
N THR A 40 -6.83 -0.02 4.11
CA THR A 40 -5.99 0.41 5.23
C THR A 40 -6.30 1.86 5.59
N PHE A 41 -6.62 2.11 6.86
CA PHE A 41 -6.83 3.45 7.39
C PHE A 41 -5.96 3.71 8.63
N VAL A 42 -5.76 5.00 8.93
CA VAL A 42 -5.01 5.46 10.10
C VAL A 42 -6.01 6.13 11.04
N PRO A 43 -6.41 5.51 12.15
CA PRO A 43 -7.47 6.03 13.00
C PRO A 43 -7.19 7.43 13.55
N ASN A 44 -5.92 7.75 13.78
CA ASN A 44 -5.50 9.05 14.31
C ASN A 44 -5.19 10.07 13.20
N ALA A 45 -5.46 9.78 11.92
CA ALA A 45 -5.23 10.75 10.86
C ALA A 45 -6.38 11.76 10.77
N ILE A 46 -6.03 13.04 10.94
CA ILE A 46 -6.91 14.20 10.79
C ILE A 46 -7.09 14.53 9.31
N ALA A 47 -6.02 14.38 8.53
CA ALA A 47 -6.04 14.62 7.10
C ALA A 47 -5.06 13.70 6.38
N SER A 48 -5.48 13.21 5.21
CA SER A 48 -4.60 12.53 4.27
C SER A 48 -4.45 13.40 3.03
N LYS A 49 -3.23 13.82 2.72
CA LYS A 49 -2.93 14.51 1.47
C LYS A 49 -2.39 13.50 0.48
N ASN A 50 -3.28 12.87 -0.27
CA ASN A 50 -2.87 12.12 -1.44
C ASN A 50 -2.18 13.09 -2.42
N PRO A 51 -1.02 12.72 -3.00
CA PRO A 51 -0.38 13.59 -3.98
C PRO A 51 -1.35 13.85 -5.14
N ARG A 52 -1.24 14.99 -5.81
CA ARG A 52 -2.12 15.28 -6.97
C ARG A 52 -1.91 14.22 -8.05
N LYS A 53 -3.01 13.71 -8.62
CA LYS A 53 -2.99 12.85 -9.80
C LYS A 53 -2.11 13.54 -10.86
N GLN A 54 -1.16 12.83 -11.46
CA GLN A 54 -0.18 13.29 -12.47
C GLN A 54 1.08 14.04 -11.97
N SER A 55 1.29 14.21 -10.66
CA SER A 55 2.60 14.71 -10.17
C SER A 55 3.67 13.62 -10.30
N ILE A 56 4.89 13.96 -10.74
CA ILE A 56 6.06 13.05 -10.73
C ILE A 56 6.31 12.47 -9.32
N THR A 57 5.92 13.22 -8.29
CA THR A 57 5.97 12.84 -6.87
C THR A 57 4.97 11.74 -6.48
N HIS A 58 4.05 11.36 -7.37
CA HIS A 58 2.98 10.39 -7.13
C HIS A 58 3.39 8.95 -7.44
N ARG A 59 4.53 8.69 -8.10
CA ARG A 59 4.91 7.34 -8.56
C ARG A 59 4.80 6.29 -7.47
N SER A 60 3.71 5.51 -7.49
CA SER A 60 3.61 4.28 -6.73
C SER A 60 4.33 3.15 -7.46
N LEU A 61 4.91 2.25 -6.68
CA LEU A 61 5.54 1.03 -7.16
C LEU A 61 4.55 -0.11 -6.94
N LEU A 62 4.14 -0.75 -8.03
CA LEU A 62 3.32 -1.94 -7.99
C LEU A 62 4.11 -3.11 -8.60
N ARG A 63 4.37 -4.14 -7.82
CA ARG A 63 5.05 -5.36 -8.28
C ARG A 63 4.15 -6.56 -8.05
N LEU A 64 3.94 -7.34 -9.11
CA LEU A 64 3.20 -8.58 -9.07
C LEU A 64 4.17 -9.74 -9.27
N ARG A 65 4.12 -10.72 -8.38
CA ARG A 65 4.85 -11.98 -8.50
C ARG A 65 3.96 -13.09 -9.06
N ASN A 66 4.59 -14.09 -9.66
CA ASN A 66 3.90 -15.19 -10.34
C ASN A 66 3.00 -16.03 -9.41
N ASP A 67 3.27 -16.02 -8.11
CA ASP A 67 2.51 -16.73 -7.08
C ASP A 67 1.26 -15.96 -6.59
N GLY A 68 0.97 -14.81 -7.21
CA GLY A 68 -0.12 -13.90 -6.86
C GLY A 68 0.24 -12.91 -5.75
N SER A 69 1.50 -12.88 -5.31
CA SER A 69 1.94 -11.91 -4.30
C SER A 69 2.11 -10.53 -4.92
N ILE A 70 1.53 -9.52 -4.28
CA ILE A 70 1.56 -8.13 -4.72
C ILE A 70 2.33 -7.32 -3.69
N LEU A 71 3.25 -6.49 -4.16
CA LEU A 71 3.88 -5.45 -3.36
C LEU A 71 3.43 -4.10 -3.91
N TYR A 72 2.74 -3.33 -3.08
CA TYR A 72 2.33 -1.97 -3.38
C TYR A 72 3.07 -1.01 -2.45
N SER A 73 3.73 -0.01 -3.03
CA SER A 73 4.47 0.99 -2.28
C SER A 73 4.10 2.37 -2.79
N ARG A 74 3.60 3.23 -1.90
CA ARG A 74 3.18 4.60 -2.22
C ARG A 74 3.71 5.61 -1.21
N ARG A 75 3.79 6.87 -1.62
CA ARG A 75 4.12 7.97 -0.70
C ARG A 75 2.83 8.44 -0.02
N LEU A 76 2.81 8.39 1.30
CA LEU A 76 1.74 8.94 2.13
C LEU A 76 2.21 10.20 2.84
N SER A 77 1.32 11.20 2.88
CA SER A 77 1.43 12.42 3.66
C SER A 77 0.21 12.49 4.58
N LEU A 78 0.42 12.15 5.84
CA LEU A 78 -0.63 12.10 6.86
C LEU A 78 -0.40 13.21 7.88
N VAL A 79 -1.47 13.89 8.27
CA VAL A 79 -1.50 14.74 9.46
C VAL A 79 -2.21 13.95 10.55
N VAL A 80 -1.53 13.66 11.65
CA VAL A 80 -2.04 12.82 12.73
C VAL A 80 -2.27 13.63 14.00
N THR A 81 -3.34 13.34 14.75
CA THR A 81 -3.49 13.82 16.13
C THR A 81 -2.55 13.00 17.01
N CYS A 82 -1.63 13.67 17.70
CA CYS A 82 -1.00 13.09 18.87
C CYS A 82 -1.91 13.38 20.06
N GLY A 83 -2.64 12.37 20.55
CA GLY A 83 -3.42 12.53 21.78
C GLY A 83 -2.50 12.63 22.98
N GLU A 84 -2.65 13.69 23.78
CA GLU A 84 -1.89 13.89 25.02
C GLU A 84 -2.17 12.75 26.03
N ILE A 85 -1.07 12.09 26.43
CA ILE A 85 -0.79 11.38 27.69
C ILE A 85 -1.92 10.52 28.32
N ILE A 86 -1.76 9.20 28.23
CA ILE A 86 -2.04 8.25 29.33
C ILE A 86 -0.70 7.58 29.63
N PRO A 87 -0.14 7.67 30.86
CA PRO A 87 1.27 7.37 31.15
C PRO A 87 1.66 5.88 31.14
N PHE A 88 0.81 4.98 30.64
CA PHE A 88 0.98 3.53 30.81
C PHE A 88 1.40 2.74 29.56
N LEU A 89 1.53 3.38 28.39
CA LEU A 89 1.88 2.66 27.15
C LEU A 89 3.15 3.23 26.52
N PRO A 90 4.32 2.60 26.75
CA PRO A 90 5.55 2.96 26.06
C PRO A 90 5.45 2.50 24.59
N GLU A 91 5.87 3.38 23.68
CA GLU A 91 5.88 3.19 22.21
C GLU A 91 4.52 3.21 21.49
N LYS A 92 3.88 4.38 21.37
CA LYS A 92 2.95 4.61 20.26
C LYS A 92 3.73 4.68 18.94
N LYS A 93 4.01 3.51 18.36
CA LYS A 93 4.22 3.39 16.92
C LYS A 93 2.95 3.90 16.23
N ASN A 94 3.07 4.64 15.13
CA ASN A 94 1.91 4.99 14.31
C ASN A 94 1.35 3.69 13.69
N ILE A 95 0.41 3.04 14.38
CA ILE A 95 -0.16 1.74 13.98
C ILE A 95 -1.19 1.99 12.86
N LEU A 96 -1.01 1.26 11.75
CA LEU A 96 -1.92 1.25 10.60
C LEU A 96 -2.91 0.10 10.79
N PHE A 97 -4.20 0.37 10.63
CA PHE A 97 -5.24 -0.62 10.86
C PHE A 97 -5.83 -1.08 9.52
N LEU A 98 -6.04 -2.39 9.40
CA LEU A 98 -6.71 -3.02 8.27
C LEU A 98 -8.18 -3.24 8.62
N ARG A 99 -9.10 -2.70 7.82
CA ARG A 99 -10.52 -3.04 7.96
C ARG A 99 -10.76 -4.41 7.32
N HIS A 100 -11.15 -5.40 8.12
CA HIS A 100 -11.74 -6.64 7.59
C HIS A 100 -13.26 -6.43 7.49
N HIS A 101 -13.80 -6.55 6.28
CA HIS A 101 -15.23 -6.56 6.01
C HIS A 101 -15.74 -8.00 5.93
#